data_AF-A0A9P7Z274-F1
#
_entry.id   AF-A0A9P7Z274-F1
#
_cell.length_a   1.000
_cell.length_b   1.000
_cell.length_c   1.000
_cell.angle_alpha   90.00
_cell.angle_beta   90.00
_cell.angle_gamma   90.00
#
_symmetry.space_group_name_H-M   'P 1'
#
loop_
_entity.id
_entity.type
_entity.pdbx_description
1 polymer ?
#
loop_
_entity_poly.entity_id
_entity_poly.type
_entity_poly.pdbx_seq_one_letter_code
_entity_poly.pdbx_strand_id
1 'polypeptide(L)'
;MGHFESLVTWALGRSPYETELIRTTGSGGENSGQMYNSQGRPRRPETRERERDQIRAANEVIEATGLIENHIQKDKNDTIERLEEAAIGMHLMNLGRAVLFPGVWGTMNLRRRMLLYRSYSNYVFPEILQHETASWSITARLFSGLPAIAAYYTSGYANTFLEDLIDEYFGLGEDLDTSTISAKELWIRNILQATCGIGFTFLILNLDMFASLKQVGLVPASRNFPSLMSFIPFSSSSPLQLPTPFSLTGLFASASPILTMILWRQTEAIISKVLYRPVYRSLPRPVGGSMFEGLDFEPGLGYDAPDRPTTRRDVREDAETLRALEGRSEEGSVMRVNSESRPATLSVSDDEASWQRPRQAFSLDVEATVNMSGGSDGQWVAELRNANEPTERRQKYRITGMTILPVVLAAEALRDVVVGIFLTPIEAATIRVIGLAYRRGAGLDTADIPGPWDLRSLVPIAGSLFGTYALQVIYVGSVWAAYTFFVEWLWFKSEQARRSQDKFSAHEHPNNNEMSESGQP
;
A
#
# COMPACT_ATOMS: atom_id res chain seq x y z
N MET A 1 10.86 62.66 -26.60
CA MET A 1 10.11 62.25 -27.80
C MET A 1 9.77 60.74 -27.84
N GLY A 2 9.91 59.95 -26.75
CA GLY A 2 9.74 58.48 -26.81
C GLY A 2 8.45 57.89 -26.22
N HIS A 3 7.62 58.65 -25.49
CA HIS A 3 6.44 58.09 -24.79
C HIS A 3 5.21 57.87 -25.70
N PHE A 4 5.13 58.57 -26.83
CA PHE A 4 4.01 58.38 -27.77
C PHE A 4 4.19 57.13 -28.62
N GLU A 5 5.43 56.77 -28.98
CA GLU A 5 5.71 55.57 -29.76
C GLU A 5 5.39 54.31 -28.96
N SER A 6 5.71 54.28 -27.67
CA SER A 6 5.36 53.15 -26.79
C SER A 6 3.85 52.99 -26.58
N LEU A 7 3.10 54.10 -26.54
CA LEU A 7 1.64 54.07 -26.41
C LEU A 7 0.96 53.63 -27.71
N VAL A 8 1.50 54.04 -28.86
CA VAL A 8 1.01 53.62 -30.17
C VAL A 8 1.31 52.16 -30.44
N THR A 9 2.49 51.65 -30.07
CA THR A 9 2.79 50.21 -30.16
C THR A 9 1.89 49.38 -29.25
N TRP A 10 1.61 49.85 -28.03
CA TRP A 10 0.65 49.21 -27.14
C TRP A 10 -0.78 49.21 -27.68
N ALA A 11 -1.24 50.34 -28.23
CA ALA A 11 -2.57 50.44 -28.84
C ALA A 11 -2.72 49.55 -30.09
N LEU A 12 -1.61 49.18 -30.73
CA LEU A 12 -1.52 48.23 -31.85
C LEU A 12 -1.34 46.77 -31.38
N GLY A 13 -1.36 46.51 -30.07
CA GLY A 13 -1.19 45.17 -29.49
C GLY A 13 0.24 44.63 -29.54
N ARG A 14 1.25 45.50 -29.70
CA ARG A 14 2.67 45.13 -29.85
C ARG A 14 3.45 45.35 -28.55
N SER A 15 4.47 44.52 -28.33
CA SER A 15 5.29 44.60 -27.13
C SER A 15 6.22 45.83 -27.16
N PRO A 16 6.51 46.45 -26.00
CA PRO A 16 7.36 47.65 -25.92
C PRO A 16 8.85 47.40 -26.27
N TYR A 17 9.25 46.14 -26.48
CA TYR A 17 10.60 45.76 -26.90
C TYR A 17 10.72 45.54 -28.43
N GLU A 18 9.62 45.67 -29.18
CA GLU A 18 9.65 45.68 -30.64
C GLU A 18 10.05 47.08 -31.16
N THR A 19 11.30 47.48 -30.92
CA THR A 19 11.82 48.78 -31.37
C THR A 19 12.24 48.78 -32.84
N GLU A 20 12.42 47.60 -33.44
CA GLU A 20 12.66 47.49 -34.87
C GLU A 20 11.35 47.56 -35.65
N LEU A 21 11.01 48.78 -36.04
CA LEU A 21 10.26 48.99 -37.28
C LEU A 21 11.01 48.22 -38.38
N ILE A 22 10.39 47.20 -38.97
CA ILE A 22 10.87 46.58 -40.21
C ILE A 22 10.95 47.72 -41.24
N ARG A 23 12.13 48.32 -41.36
CA ARG A 23 12.45 49.29 -42.40
C ARG A 23 12.42 48.51 -43.69
N THR A 24 11.38 48.70 -44.48
CA THR A 24 11.38 48.31 -45.89
C THR A 24 12.34 49.24 -46.64
N THR A 25 13.64 49.10 -46.39
CA THR A 25 14.66 49.61 -47.30
C THR A 25 14.76 48.62 -48.44
N GLY A 26 14.30 49.05 -49.61
CA GLY A 26 14.44 48.26 -50.82
C GLY A 26 15.89 47.90 -51.11
N SER A 27 16.03 46.76 -51.78
CA SER A 27 17.24 46.18 -52.36
C SER A 27 18.07 45.26 -51.46
N GLY A 28 18.01 43.96 -51.77
CA GLY A 28 18.92 42.93 -51.26
C GLY A 28 18.13 41.72 -50.76
N GLY A 29 18.09 40.66 -51.57
CA GLY A 29 17.19 39.53 -51.37
C GLY A 29 17.48 38.68 -50.14
N GLU A 30 16.39 38.18 -49.55
CA GLU A 30 16.25 36.81 -49.04
C GLU A 30 14.74 36.51 -48.96
N ASN A 31 14.35 35.28 -49.30
CA ASN A 31 12.99 34.86 -49.63
C ASN A 31 11.98 34.92 -48.44
N SER A 32 11.52 36.10 -48.05
CA SER A 32 10.33 36.26 -47.18
C SER A 32 9.04 36.27 -48.03
N GLY A 33 8.77 35.17 -48.74
CA GLY A 33 7.48 34.99 -49.40
C GLY A 33 6.36 34.93 -48.37
N GLN A 34 5.32 35.76 -48.52
CA GLN A 34 4.11 35.66 -47.71
C GLN A 34 3.47 34.29 -47.97
N MET A 35 3.67 33.34 -47.05
CA MET A 35 3.13 32.00 -47.16
C MET A 35 1.63 32.04 -46.85
N TYR A 36 0.84 31.26 -47.57
CA TYR A 36 -0.60 31.13 -47.33
C TYR A 36 -0.89 29.70 -46.85
N ASN A 37 -1.83 29.53 -45.93
CA ASN A 37 -2.29 28.20 -45.57
C ASN A 37 -3.09 27.57 -46.74
N SER A 38 -3.46 26.28 -46.64
CA SER A 38 -4.30 25.60 -47.63
C SER A 38 -5.68 26.23 -47.85
N GLN A 39 -6.08 27.18 -46.99
CA GLN A 39 -7.32 27.98 -47.08
C GLN A 39 -7.07 29.40 -47.62
N GLY A 40 -5.88 29.70 -48.15
CA GLY A 40 -5.55 31.00 -48.74
C GLY A 40 -5.39 32.14 -47.74
N ARG A 41 -5.25 31.86 -46.44
CA ARG A 41 -4.99 32.88 -45.41
C ARG A 41 -3.49 33.12 -45.26
N PRO A 42 -3.03 34.38 -45.27
CA PRO A 42 -1.62 34.69 -45.11
C PRO A 42 -1.14 34.27 -43.71
N ARG A 43 -0.06 33.51 -43.65
CA ARG A 43 0.55 32.98 -42.43
C ARG A 43 2.06 33.21 -42.52
N ARG A 44 2.58 34.11 -41.69
CA ARG A 44 4.03 34.27 -41.53
C ARG A 44 4.53 33.34 -40.42
N PRO A 45 5.42 32.38 -40.72
CA PRO A 45 5.92 31.44 -39.71
C PRO A 45 6.69 32.16 -38.60
N GLU A 46 7.54 33.13 -38.95
CA GLU A 46 8.34 33.91 -38.00
C GLU A 46 7.48 34.69 -37.00
N THR A 47 6.35 35.28 -37.45
CA THR A 47 5.45 36.00 -36.54
C THR A 47 4.82 35.06 -35.52
N ARG A 48 4.49 33.83 -35.94
CA ARG A 48 3.95 32.81 -35.05
C ARG A 48 5.01 32.26 -34.09
N GLU A 49 6.27 32.19 -34.50
CA GLU A 49 7.39 31.83 -33.62
C GLU A 49 7.63 32.92 -32.56
N ARG A 50 7.65 34.19 -32.96
CA ARG A 50 7.76 35.31 -32.03
C ARG A 50 6.59 35.39 -31.05
N GLU A 51 5.36 35.18 -31.54
CA GLU A 51 4.17 35.10 -30.68
C GLU A 51 4.29 33.92 -29.69
N ARG A 52 4.79 32.76 -30.13
CA ARG A 52 5.04 31.61 -29.26
C ARG A 52 6.11 31.88 -28.21
N ASP A 53 7.13 32.64 -28.54
CA ASP A 53 8.22 32.97 -27.62
C ASP A 53 7.81 34.10 -26.67
N GLN A 54 6.99 35.05 -27.11
CA GLN A 54 6.39 36.05 -26.24
C GLN A 54 5.43 35.40 -25.22
N ILE A 55 4.61 34.44 -25.65
CA ILE A 55 3.77 33.64 -24.75
C ILE A 55 4.63 32.80 -23.80
N ARG A 56 5.74 32.23 -24.26
CA ARG A 56 6.65 31.47 -23.40
C ARG A 56 7.28 32.35 -22.34
N ALA A 57 7.82 33.51 -22.72
CA ALA A 57 8.41 34.47 -21.80
C ALA A 57 7.38 35.01 -20.80
N ALA A 58 6.14 35.25 -21.24
CA ALA A 58 5.05 35.64 -20.33
C ALA A 58 4.76 34.53 -19.31
N ASN A 59 4.64 33.27 -19.74
CA ASN A 59 4.43 32.14 -18.84
C ASN A 59 5.61 31.93 -17.88
N GLU A 60 6.85 32.06 -18.35
CA GLU A 60 8.08 31.97 -17.53
C GLU A 60 8.13 33.09 -16.47
N VAL A 61 7.71 34.31 -16.81
CA VAL A 61 7.62 35.41 -15.83
C VAL A 61 6.51 35.15 -14.82
N ILE A 62 5.35 34.66 -15.24
CA ILE A 62 4.25 34.35 -14.32
C ILE A 62 4.66 33.19 -13.37
N GLU A 63 5.37 32.19 -13.88
CA GLU A 63 5.99 31.12 -13.10
C GLU A 63 7.05 31.65 -12.12
N ALA A 64 7.96 32.51 -12.58
CA ALA A 64 9.03 33.10 -11.75
C ALA A 64 8.51 34.06 -10.66
N THR A 65 7.39 34.75 -10.93
CA THR A 65 6.71 35.59 -9.92
C THR A 65 5.95 34.76 -8.88
N GLY A 66 5.90 33.43 -9.02
CA GLY A 66 5.22 32.53 -8.10
C GLY A 66 3.69 32.61 -8.16
N LEU A 67 3.14 33.31 -9.15
CA LEU A 67 1.69 33.41 -9.38
C LEU A 67 1.12 32.11 -9.97
N ILE A 68 1.94 31.33 -10.67
CA ILE A 68 1.60 29.99 -11.16
C ILE A 68 2.62 29.01 -10.59
N GLU A 69 2.13 28.01 -9.86
CA GLU A 69 2.92 26.83 -9.52
C GLU A 69 3.16 26.01 -10.78
N ASN A 70 4.43 25.67 -11.02
CA ASN A 70 4.79 24.72 -12.06
C ASN A 70 4.00 23.41 -11.89
N HIS A 71 3.08 23.09 -12.80
CA HIS A 71 2.31 21.85 -12.72
C HIS A 71 3.21 20.61 -12.61
N ILE A 72 4.39 20.62 -13.25
CA ILE A 72 5.37 19.51 -13.15
C ILE A 72 6.01 19.44 -11.74
N GLN A 73 6.30 20.57 -11.11
CA GLN A 73 6.84 20.59 -9.74
C GLN A 73 5.75 20.32 -8.71
N LYS A 74 4.53 20.81 -8.94
CA LYS A 74 3.35 20.52 -8.13
C LYS A 74 3.03 19.03 -8.15
N ASP A 75 2.98 18.43 -9.35
CA ASP A 75 2.76 16.99 -9.49
C ASP A 75 3.85 16.17 -8.79
N LYS A 76 5.13 16.61 -8.86
CA LYS A 76 6.24 15.96 -8.14
C LYS A 76 6.16 16.14 -6.63
N ASN A 77 5.79 17.33 -6.15
CA ASN A 77 5.66 17.58 -4.71
C ASN A 77 4.45 16.83 -4.16
N ASP A 78 3.36 16.74 -4.92
CA ASP A 78 2.18 15.94 -4.61
C ASP A 78 2.52 14.44 -4.56
N THR A 79 3.36 13.93 -5.47
CA THR A 79 3.78 12.51 -5.40
C THR A 79 4.70 12.25 -4.21
N ILE A 80 5.60 13.17 -3.88
CA ILE A 80 6.46 13.06 -2.69
C ILE A 80 5.60 13.10 -1.40
N GLU A 81 4.65 14.03 -1.29
CA GLU A 81 3.74 14.08 -0.13
C GLU A 81 2.92 12.78 -0.01
N ARG A 82 2.45 12.22 -1.13
CA ARG A 82 1.76 10.92 -1.15
C ARG A 82 2.65 9.77 -0.70
N LEU A 83 3.92 9.76 -1.09
CA LEU A 83 4.89 8.75 -0.68
C LEU A 83 5.16 8.80 0.82
N GLU A 84 5.37 9.99 1.37
CA GLU A 84 5.58 10.19 2.81
C GLU A 84 4.34 9.76 3.62
N GLU A 85 3.15 10.15 3.17
CA GLU A 85 1.89 9.76 3.78
C GLU A 85 1.67 8.23 3.71
N ALA A 86 2.01 7.59 2.58
CA ALA A 86 1.96 6.15 2.44
C ALA A 86 2.96 5.44 3.36
N ALA A 87 4.18 5.96 3.50
CA ALA A 87 5.21 5.41 4.38
C ALA A 87 4.78 5.47 5.86
N ILE A 88 4.28 6.62 6.31
CA ILE A 88 3.71 6.78 7.66
C ILE A 88 2.55 5.80 7.84
N GLY A 89 1.69 5.66 6.83
CA GLY A 89 0.59 4.72 6.85
C GLY A 89 1.04 3.27 7.04
N MET A 90 2.07 2.84 6.30
CA MET A 90 2.64 1.49 6.42
C MET A 90 3.24 1.23 7.80
N HIS A 91 3.96 2.20 8.39
CA HIS A 91 4.50 2.06 9.74
C HIS A 91 3.40 1.93 10.78
N LEU A 92 2.35 2.74 10.67
CA LEU A 92 1.22 2.70 11.58
C LEU A 92 0.44 1.38 11.44
N MET A 93 0.31 0.86 10.22
CA MET A 93 -0.26 -0.47 9.95
C MET A 93 0.54 -1.58 10.66
N ASN A 94 1.86 -1.56 10.53
CA ASN A 94 2.74 -2.55 11.17
C ASN A 94 2.66 -2.46 12.70
N LEU A 95 2.57 -1.25 13.25
CA LEU A 95 2.32 -1.03 14.67
C LEU A 95 0.96 -1.60 15.09
N GLY A 96 -0.10 -1.36 14.32
CA GLY A 96 -1.43 -1.93 14.55
C GLY A 96 -1.40 -3.46 14.60
N ARG A 97 -0.73 -4.10 13.64
CA ARG A 97 -0.52 -5.57 13.62
C ARG A 97 0.27 -6.05 14.83
N ALA A 98 1.33 -5.35 15.21
CA ALA A 98 2.16 -5.68 16.36
C ALA A 98 1.39 -5.61 17.69
N VAL A 99 0.37 -4.75 17.79
CA VAL A 99 -0.51 -4.64 18.97
C VAL A 99 -1.64 -5.68 18.94
N LEU A 100 -2.24 -5.93 17.76
CA LEU A 100 -3.30 -6.94 17.61
C LEU A 100 -2.82 -8.34 17.96
N PHE A 101 -1.61 -8.70 17.53
CA PHE A 101 -1.11 -10.07 17.66
C PHE A 101 -1.04 -10.55 19.12
N PRO A 102 -0.40 -9.82 20.07
CA PRO A 102 -0.46 -10.14 21.50
C PRO A 102 -1.87 -10.10 22.09
N GLY A 103 -2.74 -9.21 21.60
CA GLY A 103 -4.12 -9.11 22.09
C GLY A 103 -4.94 -10.38 21.81
N VAL A 104 -4.78 -10.95 20.63
CA VAL A 104 -5.43 -12.21 20.24
C VAL A 104 -4.75 -13.43 20.88
N TRP A 105 -3.47 -13.33 21.19
CA TRP A 105 -2.63 -14.41 21.70
C TRP A 105 -3.25 -15.18 22.88
N GLY A 106 -3.79 -14.49 23.86
CA GLY A 106 -4.41 -15.13 25.04
C GLY A 106 -5.59 -16.03 24.69
N THR A 107 -6.45 -15.59 23.75
CA THR A 107 -7.61 -16.37 23.30
C THR A 107 -7.19 -17.59 22.47
N MET A 108 -6.15 -17.43 21.65
CA MET A 108 -5.52 -18.53 20.91
C MET A 108 -5.03 -19.62 21.86
N ASN A 109 -4.30 -19.24 22.92
CA ASN A 109 -3.78 -20.20 23.91
C ASN A 109 -4.89 -21.01 24.57
N LEU A 110 -5.96 -20.33 24.99
CA LEU A 110 -7.12 -20.97 25.60
C LEU A 110 -7.79 -21.96 24.63
N ARG A 111 -8.00 -21.54 23.38
CA ARG A 111 -8.56 -22.38 22.32
C ARG A 111 -7.72 -23.64 22.12
N ARG A 112 -6.41 -23.49 21.97
CA ARG A 112 -5.48 -24.60 21.74
C ARG A 112 -5.45 -25.60 22.90
N ARG A 113 -5.61 -25.15 24.14
CA ARG A 113 -5.77 -26.03 25.31
C ARG A 113 -7.09 -26.80 25.29
N MET A 114 -8.19 -26.15 24.96
CA MET A 114 -9.49 -26.80 24.79
C MET A 114 -9.46 -27.87 23.68
N LEU A 115 -8.70 -27.63 22.60
CA LEU A 115 -8.58 -28.59 21.49
C LEU A 115 -7.70 -29.81 21.84
N LEU A 116 -6.74 -29.67 22.77
CA LEU A 116 -5.87 -30.78 23.17
C LEU A 116 -6.52 -31.69 24.22
N TYR A 117 -7.01 -31.14 25.34
CA TYR A 117 -7.39 -31.98 26.49
C TYR A 117 -8.87 -32.34 26.50
N ARG A 118 -9.16 -33.63 26.68
CA ARG A 118 -10.53 -34.13 26.83
C ARG A 118 -11.22 -33.63 28.09
N SER A 119 -10.49 -33.24 29.14
CA SER A 119 -11.07 -32.71 30.38
C SER A 119 -11.94 -31.47 30.15
N TYR A 120 -11.63 -30.65 29.15
CA TYR A 120 -12.40 -29.45 28.81
C TYR A 120 -13.77 -29.75 28.18
N SER A 121 -14.07 -30.99 27.77
CA SER A 121 -15.40 -31.33 27.24
C SER A 121 -16.50 -31.36 28.30
N ASN A 122 -16.13 -31.39 29.58
CA ASN A 122 -17.09 -31.52 30.67
C ASN A 122 -17.50 -30.17 31.29
N TYR A 123 -16.86 -29.07 30.88
CA TYR A 123 -17.06 -27.75 31.47
C TYR A 123 -17.73 -26.79 30.48
N VAL A 124 -18.60 -25.92 30.98
CA VAL A 124 -19.15 -24.82 30.19
C VAL A 124 -18.12 -23.68 30.11
N PHE A 125 -18.15 -22.86 29.06
CA PHE A 125 -17.21 -21.76 28.84
C PHE A 125 -16.82 -20.92 30.08
N PRO A 126 -17.76 -20.38 30.89
CA PRO A 126 -17.39 -19.58 32.07
C PRO A 126 -16.68 -20.42 33.14
N GLU A 127 -17.03 -21.69 33.29
CA GLU A 127 -16.35 -22.62 34.21
C GLU A 127 -14.93 -22.89 33.73
N ILE A 128 -14.70 -22.97 32.42
CA ILE A 128 -13.36 -23.10 31.84
C ILE A 128 -12.51 -21.87 32.19
N LEU A 129 -13.08 -20.65 32.05
CA LEU A 129 -12.38 -19.43 32.44
C LEU A 129 -12.04 -19.42 33.93
N GLN A 130 -12.97 -19.84 34.79
CA GLN A 130 -12.73 -19.95 36.23
C GLN A 130 -11.65 -20.98 36.55
N HIS A 131 -11.70 -22.15 35.90
CA HIS A 131 -10.71 -23.22 36.05
C HIS A 131 -9.30 -22.75 35.65
N GLU A 132 -9.20 -22.02 34.54
CA GLU A 132 -7.96 -21.39 34.06
C GLU A 132 -7.48 -20.26 34.97
N THR A 133 -8.40 -19.54 35.62
CA THR A 133 -8.06 -18.53 36.64
C THR A 133 -7.49 -19.12 37.91
N ALA A 134 -7.97 -20.28 38.32
CA ALA A 134 -7.50 -20.96 39.52
C ALA A 134 -6.15 -21.65 39.31
N SER A 135 -5.90 -22.17 38.12
CA SER A 135 -4.75 -23.04 37.86
C SER A 135 -3.51 -22.29 37.34
N TRP A 136 -3.67 -21.15 36.65
CA TRP A 136 -2.58 -20.47 35.96
C TRP A 136 -2.54 -18.97 36.27
N SER A 137 -1.33 -18.40 36.38
CA SER A 137 -1.16 -16.96 36.49
C SER A 137 -1.65 -16.25 35.22
N ILE A 138 -2.13 -15.01 35.38
CA ILE A 138 -2.66 -14.20 34.27
C ILE A 138 -1.59 -13.99 33.19
N THR A 139 -0.34 -13.76 33.59
CA THR A 139 0.79 -13.58 32.68
C THR A 139 1.14 -14.86 31.93
N ALA A 140 1.15 -16.02 32.60
CA ALA A 140 1.35 -17.29 31.93
C ALA A 140 0.19 -17.61 30.97
N ARG A 141 -1.05 -17.25 31.34
CA ARG A 141 -2.22 -17.49 30.47
C ARG A 141 -2.15 -16.67 29.18
N LEU A 142 -1.86 -15.38 29.31
CA LEU A 142 -1.90 -14.42 28.18
C LEU A 142 -0.61 -14.38 27.38
N PHE A 143 0.55 -14.63 27.98
CA PHE A 143 1.86 -14.43 27.34
C PHE A 143 2.71 -15.71 27.20
N SER A 144 2.17 -16.89 27.49
CA SER A 144 2.90 -18.14 27.25
C SER A 144 3.23 -18.30 25.77
N GLY A 145 4.52 -18.52 25.46
CA GLY A 145 4.99 -18.74 24.10
C GLY A 145 5.26 -17.47 23.28
N LEU A 146 4.86 -16.28 23.75
CA LEU A 146 5.06 -15.02 23.01
C LEU A 146 6.54 -14.72 22.71
N PRO A 147 7.50 -14.90 23.64
CA PRO A 147 8.92 -14.67 23.34
C PRO A 147 9.46 -15.56 22.22
N ALA A 148 9.02 -16.82 22.14
CA ALA A 148 9.43 -17.74 21.09
C ALA A 148 8.87 -17.30 19.72
N ILE A 149 7.71 -16.65 19.72
CA ILE A 149 7.09 -16.18 18.49
C ILE A 149 7.61 -14.83 18.04
N ALA A 150 7.90 -13.94 18.99
CA ALA A 150 8.65 -12.73 18.70
C ALA A 150 9.98 -13.12 18.02
N ALA A 151 10.69 -14.11 18.57
CA ALA A 151 11.87 -14.68 17.92
C ALA A 151 11.57 -15.21 16.51
N TYR A 152 10.49 -15.97 16.31
CA TYR A 152 10.05 -16.42 14.98
C TYR A 152 9.87 -15.26 13.99
N TYR A 153 9.17 -14.18 14.36
CA TYR A 153 8.98 -13.03 13.48
C TYR A 153 10.30 -12.33 13.18
N THR A 154 11.14 -12.12 14.20
CA THR A 154 12.47 -11.52 14.00
C THR A 154 13.38 -12.39 13.13
N SER A 155 13.26 -13.73 13.21
CA SER A 155 13.99 -14.64 12.34
C SER A 155 13.51 -14.58 10.89
N GLY A 156 12.22 -14.33 10.66
CA GLY A 156 11.70 -14.05 9.32
C GLY A 156 12.30 -12.79 8.71
N TYR A 157 12.31 -11.68 9.46
CA TYR A 157 12.95 -10.43 9.04
C TYR A 157 14.47 -10.59 8.85
N ALA A 158 15.12 -11.36 9.71
CA ALA A 158 16.53 -11.65 9.57
C ALA A 158 16.83 -12.48 8.31
N ASN A 159 15.94 -13.41 7.92
CA ASN A 159 16.08 -14.16 6.68
C ASN A 159 15.99 -13.25 5.45
N THR A 160 14.97 -12.39 5.39
CA THR A 160 14.82 -11.46 4.25
C THR A 160 16.00 -10.49 4.19
N PHE A 161 16.41 -9.94 5.32
CA PHE A 161 17.59 -9.06 5.38
C PHE A 161 18.87 -9.78 4.94
N LEU A 162 19.03 -11.06 5.29
CA LEU A 162 20.18 -11.84 4.84
C LEU A 162 20.11 -12.15 3.34
N GLU A 163 18.92 -12.43 2.80
CA GLU A 163 18.70 -12.59 1.36
C GLU A 163 19.07 -11.31 0.61
N ASP A 164 18.63 -10.15 1.11
CA ASP A 164 18.97 -8.83 0.55
C ASP A 164 20.49 -8.56 0.60
N LEU A 165 21.15 -8.85 1.74
CA LEU A 165 22.61 -8.72 1.87
C LEU A 165 23.37 -9.66 0.94
N ILE A 166 22.86 -10.87 0.71
CA ILE A 166 23.44 -11.81 -0.25
C ILE A 166 23.32 -11.23 -1.65
N ASP A 167 22.15 -10.70 -2.02
CA ASP A 167 21.92 -10.12 -3.34
C ASP A 167 22.77 -8.86 -3.58
N GLU A 168 22.94 -8.01 -2.56
CA GLU A 168 23.85 -6.87 -2.59
C GLU A 168 25.32 -7.31 -2.74
N TYR A 169 25.77 -8.31 -1.97
CA TYR A 169 27.14 -8.81 -2.03
C TYR A 169 27.52 -9.39 -3.40
N PHE A 170 26.59 -10.04 -4.08
CA PHE A 170 26.80 -10.57 -5.44
C PHE A 170 26.55 -9.52 -6.55
N GLY A 171 26.34 -8.24 -6.19
CA GLY A 171 26.30 -7.13 -7.14
C GLY A 171 25.02 -7.02 -7.97
N LEU A 172 23.91 -7.60 -7.50
CA LEU A 172 22.60 -7.57 -8.15
C LEU A 172 21.65 -6.53 -7.51
N GLY A 173 22.19 -5.40 -7.07
CA GLY A 173 21.37 -4.21 -6.84
C GLY A 173 20.64 -3.84 -8.14
N GLU A 174 19.44 -3.26 -8.02
CA GLU A 174 18.42 -3.02 -9.07
C GLU A 174 18.89 -2.52 -10.46
N ASP A 175 20.14 -2.08 -10.63
CA ASP A 175 20.65 -1.36 -11.80
C ASP A 175 21.82 -1.99 -12.58
N LEU A 176 22.32 -3.20 -12.26
CA LEU A 176 23.47 -3.79 -13.00
C LEU A 176 23.12 -4.99 -13.91
N ASP A 177 23.55 -4.87 -15.17
CA ASP A 177 23.43 -5.85 -16.25
C ASP A 177 23.86 -7.27 -15.82
N THR A 178 22.87 -8.16 -15.70
CA THR A 178 22.99 -9.61 -15.42
C THR A 178 24.00 -10.37 -16.32
N SER A 179 24.50 -9.76 -17.39
CA SER A 179 25.37 -10.40 -18.39
C SER A 179 26.84 -10.58 -17.97
N THR A 180 27.32 -9.98 -16.88
CA THR A 180 28.73 -10.10 -16.45
C THR A 180 28.97 -11.11 -15.33
N ILE A 181 27.92 -11.72 -14.77
CA ILE A 181 28.03 -12.60 -13.60
C ILE A 181 28.48 -14.00 -14.01
N SER A 182 29.51 -14.52 -13.33
CA SER A 182 30.04 -15.85 -13.60
C SER A 182 29.04 -16.94 -13.19
N ALA A 183 28.91 -18.00 -14.00
CA ALA A 183 28.03 -19.15 -13.68
C ALA A 183 28.35 -19.78 -12.31
N LYS A 184 29.61 -19.68 -11.87
CA LYS A 184 30.05 -20.15 -10.54
C LYS A 184 29.49 -19.27 -9.41
N GLU A 185 29.45 -17.95 -9.59
CA GLU A 185 28.92 -17.01 -8.61
C GLU A 185 27.42 -17.19 -8.45
N LEU A 186 26.70 -17.38 -9.57
CA LEU A 186 25.28 -17.68 -9.55
C LEU A 186 24.96 -18.98 -8.80
N TRP A 187 25.76 -20.03 -8.99
CA TRP A 187 25.59 -21.30 -8.29
C TRP A 187 25.86 -21.18 -6.79
N ILE A 188 26.93 -20.47 -6.39
CA ILE A 188 27.25 -20.22 -4.97
C ILE A 188 26.12 -19.42 -4.32
N ARG A 189 25.61 -18.37 -4.98
CA ARG A 189 24.46 -17.58 -4.52
C ARG A 189 23.25 -18.48 -4.29
N ASN A 190 22.87 -19.27 -5.29
CA ASN A 190 21.71 -20.16 -5.18
C ASN A 190 21.85 -21.15 -4.03
N ILE A 191 23.05 -21.69 -3.80
CA ILE A 191 23.31 -22.57 -2.65
C ILE A 191 23.20 -21.81 -1.35
N LEU A 192 23.79 -20.62 -1.25
CA LEU A 192 23.77 -19.82 -0.03
C LEU A 192 22.34 -19.39 0.32
N GLN A 193 21.57 -18.92 -0.65
CA GLN A 193 20.15 -18.60 -0.46
C GLN A 193 19.34 -19.83 -0.07
N ALA A 194 19.56 -20.98 -0.74
CA ALA A 194 18.86 -22.20 -0.39
C ALA A 194 19.22 -22.70 1.03
N THR A 195 20.49 -22.68 1.42
CA THR A 195 20.92 -23.13 2.75
C THR A 195 20.45 -22.18 3.85
N CYS A 196 20.52 -20.87 3.63
CA CYS A 196 19.97 -19.86 4.53
C CYS A 196 18.46 -20.02 4.67
N GLY A 197 17.72 -20.07 3.55
CA GLY A 197 16.27 -20.23 3.55
C GLY A 197 15.81 -21.51 4.23
N ILE A 198 16.47 -22.66 3.97
CA ILE A 198 16.18 -23.93 4.67
C ILE A 198 16.52 -23.83 6.16
N GLY A 199 17.67 -23.26 6.51
CA GLY A 199 18.12 -23.09 7.90
C GLY A 199 17.16 -22.22 8.73
N PHE A 200 16.77 -21.07 8.20
CA PHE A 200 15.79 -20.19 8.84
C PHE A 200 14.41 -20.82 8.89
N THR A 201 13.97 -21.52 7.84
CA THR A 201 12.69 -22.25 7.86
C THR A 201 12.68 -23.32 8.95
N PHE A 202 13.77 -24.07 9.10
CA PHE A 202 13.90 -25.06 10.17
C PHE A 202 13.89 -24.41 11.57
N LEU A 203 14.61 -23.29 11.75
CA LEU A 203 14.62 -22.54 13.00
C LEU A 203 13.23 -22.02 13.36
N ILE A 204 12.55 -21.42 12.38
CA ILE A 204 11.18 -20.91 12.45
C ILE A 204 10.19 -22.01 12.89
N LEU A 205 10.26 -23.19 12.25
CA LEU A 205 9.37 -24.32 12.57
C LEU A 205 9.60 -24.83 14.00
N ASN A 206 10.85 -24.90 14.46
CA ASN A 206 11.17 -25.32 15.82
C ASN A 206 10.67 -24.31 16.87
N LEU A 207 10.84 -23.01 16.61
CA LEU A 207 10.34 -21.96 17.50
C LEU A 207 8.82 -21.97 17.62
N ASP A 208 8.12 -22.11 16.49
CA ASP A 208 6.66 -22.12 16.46
C ASP A 208 6.09 -23.42 17.09
N MET A 209 6.78 -24.55 16.96
CA MET A 209 6.39 -25.79 17.64
C MET A 209 6.61 -25.68 19.15
N PHE A 210 7.75 -25.12 19.59
CA PHE A 210 8.02 -24.86 21.00
C PHE A 210 7.00 -23.88 21.59
N ALA A 211 6.63 -22.85 20.83
CA ALA A 211 5.57 -21.94 21.23
C ALA A 211 4.24 -22.68 21.36
N SER A 212 3.86 -23.52 20.40
CA SER A 212 2.63 -24.31 20.45
C SER A 212 2.57 -25.24 21.68
N LEU A 213 3.67 -25.91 22.00
CA LEU A 213 3.78 -26.75 23.21
C LEU A 213 3.60 -25.95 24.51
N LYS A 214 4.14 -24.73 24.54
CA LYS A 214 3.98 -23.80 25.66
C LYS A 214 2.57 -23.27 25.81
N GLN A 215 1.92 -22.89 24.71
CA GLN A 215 0.55 -22.38 24.72
C GLN A 215 -0.40 -23.44 25.27
N VAL A 216 -0.15 -24.70 24.94
CA VAL A 216 -0.94 -25.83 25.40
C VAL A 216 -0.61 -26.25 26.83
N GLY A 217 0.54 -25.83 27.39
CA GLY A 217 0.92 -26.10 28.78
C GLY A 217 1.69 -27.39 29.00
N LEU A 218 2.21 -27.99 27.94
CA LEU A 218 3.07 -29.18 28.05
C LEU A 218 4.49 -28.84 28.52
N VAL A 219 4.94 -27.61 28.24
CA VAL A 219 6.25 -27.10 28.66
C VAL A 219 6.07 -26.10 29.79
N PRO A 220 6.90 -26.14 30.86
CA PRO A 220 6.83 -25.18 31.96
C PRO A 220 6.96 -23.73 31.50
N ALA A 221 6.17 -22.84 32.10
CA ALA A 221 6.19 -21.40 31.78
C ALA A 221 7.54 -20.72 32.05
N SER A 222 8.38 -21.28 32.94
CA SER A 222 9.68 -20.72 33.32
C SER A 222 10.71 -20.67 32.19
N ARG A 223 10.58 -21.55 31.19
CA ARG A 223 11.62 -21.73 30.17
C ARG A 223 11.32 -20.91 28.94
N ASN A 224 11.87 -19.71 28.76
CA ASN A 224 11.50 -18.81 27.66
C ASN A 224 11.80 -19.34 26.23
N PHE A 225 12.91 -20.07 26.06
CA PHE A 225 13.38 -20.55 24.76
C PHE A 225 13.64 -22.06 24.74
N PRO A 226 13.60 -22.69 23.54
CA PRO A 226 14.04 -24.09 23.39
C PRO A 226 15.53 -24.24 23.75
N SER A 227 15.95 -25.46 24.10
CA SER A 227 17.39 -25.77 24.28
C SER A 227 18.10 -25.66 22.95
N LEU A 228 19.35 -25.22 22.96
CA LEU A 228 20.19 -25.31 21.76
C LEU A 228 20.26 -26.75 21.22
N MET A 229 20.22 -27.75 22.10
CA MET A 229 20.18 -29.17 21.74
C MET A 229 18.89 -29.62 21.03
N SER A 230 17.78 -28.89 21.12
CA SER A 230 16.56 -29.29 20.40
C SER A 230 16.60 -28.94 18.92
N PHE A 231 17.48 -28.01 18.52
CA PHE A 231 17.71 -27.69 17.11
C PHE A 231 18.56 -28.74 16.38
N ILE A 232 19.24 -29.62 17.12
CA ILE A 232 19.98 -30.73 16.50
C ILE A 232 18.96 -31.85 16.24
N PRO A 233 18.65 -32.21 14.98
CA PRO A 233 17.71 -33.28 14.68
C PRO A 233 18.21 -34.61 15.29
N PHE A 234 17.29 -35.46 15.74
CA PHE A 234 17.58 -36.76 16.37
C PHE A 234 18.29 -36.69 17.74
N SER A 235 18.49 -35.50 18.29
CA SER A 235 18.91 -35.35 19.68
C SER A 235 17.80 -35.80 20.65
N SER A 236 18.18 -36.19 21.86
CA SER A 236 17.23 -36.57 22.92
C SER A 236 16.24 -35.45 23.29
N SER A 237 16.66 -34.21 23.11
CA SER A 237 15.84 -33.01 23.33
C SER A 237 15.13 -32.52 22.08
N SER A 238 15.38 -33.16 20.92
CA SER A 238 14.74 -32.77 19.68
C SER A 238 13.31 -33.31 19.62
N PRO A 239 12.37 -32.54 19.08
CA PRO A 239 11.04 -33.03 18.74
C PRO A 239 11.09 -34.14 17.67
N LEU A 240 12.13 -34.16 16.82
CA LEU A 240 12.40 -35.24 15.89
C LEU A 240 13.21 -36.33 16.59
N GLN A 241 12.53 -37.27 17.23
CA GLN A 241 13.20 -38.45 17.81
C GLN A 241 13.42 -39.52 16.73
N LEU A 242 14.58 -40.19 16.75
CA LEU A 242 14.83 -41.32 15.86
C LEU A 242 13.98 -42.51 16.33
N PRO A 243 13.13 -43.11 15.46
CA PRO A 243 12.37 -44.30 15.84
C PRO A 243 13.32 -45.47 16.10
N THR A 244 13.16 -46.12 17.24
CA THR A 244 13.85 -47.38 17.57
C THR A 244 12.81 -48.49 17.71
N PRO A 245 12.82 -49.54 16.85
CA PRO A 245 13.73 -49.83 15.74
C PRO A 245 13.54 -48.88 14.53
N PHE A 246 14.58 -48.72 13.73
CA PHE A 246 14.52 -47.92 12.50
C PHE A 246 13.53 -48.56 11.52
N SER A 247 12.45 -47.84 11.23
CA SER A 247 11.46 -48.20 10.22
C SER A 247 11.07 -46.93 9.47
N LEU A 248 10.84 -47.04 8.16
CA LEU A 248 10.32 -45.92 7.35
C LEU A 248 9.01 -45.39 7.94
N THR A 249 8.12 -46.27 8.41
CA THR A 249 6.87 -45.87 9.08
C THR A 249 7.14 -45.12 10.38
N GLY A 250 8.17 -45.53 11.14
CA GLY A 250 8.62 -44.83 12.33
C GLY A 250 9.20 -43.45 12.01
N LEU A 251 9.89 -43.30 10.87
CA LEU A 251 10.48 -42.04 10.44
C LEU A 251 9.40 -41.04 10.03
N PHE A 252 8.37 -41.50 9.30
CA PHE A 252 7.20 -40.67 9.02
C PHE A 252 6.43 -40.31 10.30
N ALA A 253 6.33 -41.25 11.24
CA ALA A 253 5.70 -40.98 12.53
C ALA A 253 6.48 -39.94 13.35
N SER A 254 7.81 -39.97 13.35
CA SER A 254 8.63 -38.98 14.06
C SER A 254 8.67 -37.62 13.35
N ALA A 255 8.59 -37.59 12.02
CA ALA A 255 8.49 -36.36 11.24
C ALA A 255 7.06 -35.75 11.25
N SER A 256 6.06 -36.50 11.70
CA SER A 256 4.65 -36.08 11.66
C SER A 256 4.34 -34.72 12.32
N PRO A 257 4.95 -34.32 13.46
CA PRO A 257 4.68 -33.01 14.06
C PRO A 257 5.12 -31.86 13.15
N ILE A 258 6.26 -32.00 12.49
CA ILE A 258 6.76 -30.97 11.57
C ILE A 258 5.92 -30.93 10.30
N LEU A 259 5.60 -32.09 9.71
CA LEU A 259 4.80 -32.16 8.49
C LEU A 259 3.39 -31.59 8.69
N THR A 260 2.72 -31.94 9.80
CA THR A 260 1.39 -31.42 10.12
C THR A 260 1.40 -29.92 10.36
N MET A 261 2.47 -29.40 10.93
CA MET A 261 2.65 -27.97 11.15
C MET A 261 2.93 -27.19 9.85
N ILE A 262 3.72 -27.75 8.93
CA ILE A 262 3.88 -27.18 7.58
C ILE A 262 2.54 -27.17 6.85
N LEU A 263 1.80 -28.27 6.88
CA LEU A 263 0.48 -28.39 6.26
C LEU A 263 -0.51 -27.39 6.85
N TRP A 264 -0.54 -27.25 8.18
CA TRP A 264 -1.31 -26.22 8.88
C TRP A 264 -1.00 -24.82 8.32
N ARG A 265 0.27 -24.42 8.31
CA ARG A 265 0.66 -23.08 7.88
C ARG A 265 0.36 -22.81 6.41
N GLN A 266 0.54 -23.81 5.54
CA GLN A 266 0.19 -23.68 4.13
C GLN A 266 -1.33 -23.52 3.94
N THR A 267 -2.13 -24.33 4.63
CA THR A 267 -3.59 -24.22 4.56
C THR A 267 -4.09 -22.90 5.10
N GLU A 268 -3.54 -22.41 6.21
CA GLU A 268 -3.79 -21.08 6.77
C GLU A 268 -3.48 -19.98 5.77
N ALA A 269 -2.30 -20.00 5.14
CA ALA A 269 -1.91 -19.00 4.15
C ALA A 269 -2.84 -18.99 2.91
N ILE A 270 -3.23 -20.16 2.41
CA ILE A 270 -4.12 -20.28 1.25
C ILE A 270 -5.51 -19.74 1.59
N ILE A 271 -6.10 -20.19 2.70
CA ILE A 271 -7.46 -19.82 3.10
C ILE A 271 -7.51 -18.34 3.49
N SER A 272 -6.49 -17.82 4.18
CA SER A 272 -6.33 -16.40 4.49
C SER A 272 -6.35 -15.53 3.23
N LYS A 273 -5.60 -15.91 2.19
CA LYS A 273 -5.62 -15.20 0.89
C LYS A 273 -6.99 -15.23 0.22
N VAL A 274 -7.69 -16.36 0.26
CA VAL A 274 -9.01 -16.52 -0.35
C VAL A 274 -10.08 -15.71 0.41
N LEU A 275 -10.02 -15.70 1.74
CA LEU A 275 -11.01 -15.03 2.59
C LEU A 275 -10.76 -13.54 2.79
N TYR A 276 -9.55 -13.03 2.55
CA TYR A 276 -9.26 -11.61 2.71
C TYR A 276 -10.17 -10.73 1.85
N ARG A 277 -10.30 -11.04 0.54
CA ARG A 277 -11.14 -10.26 -0.40
C ARG A 277 -12.61 -10.17 -0.01
N PRO A 278 -13.33 -11.27 0.29
CA PRO A 278 -14.74 -11.17 0.68
C PRO A 278 -14.92 -10.44 2.02
N VAL A 279 -14.05 -10.67 3.01
CA VAL A 279 -14.12 -9.96 4.30
C VAL A 279 -13.90 -8.46 4.10
N TYR A 280 -12.87 -8.08 3.35
CA TYR A 280 -12.57 -6.68 3.04
C TYR A 280 -13.72 -5.98 2.31
N ARG A 281 -14.35 -6.66 1.33
CA ARG A 281 -15.51 -6.11 0.59
C ARG A 281 -16.77 -5.97 1.44
N SER A 282 -16.90 -6.73 2.53
CA SER A 282 -18.07 -6.67 3.41
C SER A 282 -18.02 -5.49 4.38
N LEU A 283 -16.86 -4.87 4.55
CA LEU A 283 -16.66 -3.74 5.46
C LEU A 283 -17.05 -2.40 4.80
N PRO A 284 -17.57 -1.43 5.58
CA PRO A 284 -17.77 -0.08 5.10
C PRO A 284 -16.40 0.53 4.78
N ARG A 285 -16.19 0.94 3.53
CA ARG A 285 -14.93 1.50 3.05
C ARG A 285 -15.15 2.84 2.35
N PRO A 286 -14.19 3.77 2.44
CA PRO A 286 -14.22 4.97 1.63
C PRO A 286 -14.14 4.59 0.14
N VAL A 287 -14.99 5.21 -0.68
CA VAL A 287 -15.02 4.99 -2.14
C VAL A 287 -14.20 6.10 -2.80
N GLY A 288 -13.15 5.75 -3.55
CA GLY A 288 -12.23 6.73 -4.12
C GLY A 288 -11.05 6.08 -4.85
N GLY A 289 -10.06 6.90 -5.20
CA GLY A 289 -8.82 6.42 -5.84
C GLY A 289 -7.99 5.55 -4.88
N SER A 290 -7.22 4.60 -5.42
CA SER A 290 -6.32 3.77 -4.61
C SER A 290 -5.28 4.67 -3.92
N MET A 291 -4.85 4.28 -2.72
CA MET A 291 -3.75 4.98 -2.03
C MET A 291 -2.42 4.90 -2.81
N PHE A 292 -2.34 3.95 -3.76
CA PHE A 292 -1.19 3.75 -4.64
C PHE A 292 -1.48 4.20 -6.08
N GLU A 293 -2.60 4.87 -6.35
CA GLU A 293 -2.93 5.36 -7.69
C GLU A 293 -1.88 6.37 -8.17
N GLY A 294 -1.10 6.00 -9.19
CA GLY A 294 -0.01 6.81 -9.73
C GLY A 294 1.38 6.55 -9.14
N LEU A 295 1.52 5.53 -8.28
CA LEU A 295 2.82 5.03 -7.83
C LEU A 295 3.19 3.77 -8.63
N ASP A 296 4.44 3.67 -9.09
CA ASP A 296 4.97 2.48 -9.79
C ASP A 296 5.15 1.27 -8.85
N PHE A 297 4.66 1.35 -7.61
CA PHE A 297 4.76 0.30 -6.62
C PHE A 297 3.48 -0.56 -6.65
N GLU A 298 3.59 -1.80 -7.11
CA GLU A 298 2.59 -2.82 -6.81
C GLU A 298 2.85 -3.35 -5.39
N PRO A 299 2.02 -3.02 -4.39
CA PRO A 299 2.18 -3.62 -3.08
C PRO A 299 2.01 -5.14 -3.18
N GLY A 300 3.08 -5.89 -2.88
CA GLY A 300 3.11 -7.35 -2.93
C GLY A 300 2.10 -8.05 -2.03
N LEU A 301 1.45 -7.29 -1.14
CA LEU A 301 0.22 -7.70 -0.47
C LEU A 301 -0.94 -6.97 -1.14
N GLY A 302 -1.83 -7.72 -1.80
CA GLY A 302 -3.02 -7.23 -2.52
C GLY A 302 -4.10 -6.59 -1.65
N TYR A 303 -3.68 -5.68 -0.75
CA TYR A 303 -4.48 -4.86 0.15
C TYR A 303 -5.40 -3.92 -0.62
N ASP A 304 -5.05 -3.57 -1.85
CA ASP A 304 -5.73 -2.53 -2.60
C ASP A 304 -5.71 -2.85 -4.09
N ALA A 305 -6.18 -4.05 -4.49
CA ALA A 305 -6.65 -4.17 -5.85
C ALA A 305 -7.85 -3.21 -5.95
N PRO A 306 -7.79 -2.13 -6.75
CA PRO A 306 -8.90 -1.22 -6.88
C PRO A 306 -10.13 -2.08 -7.14
N ASP A 307 -11.27 -1.73 -6.54
CA ASP A 307 -12.51 -2.20 -7.11
C ASP A 307 -12.42 -1.78 -8.57
N ARG A 308 -12.13 -2.74 -9.45
CA ARG A 308 -12.15 -2.48 -10.88
C ARG A 308 -13.48 -1.79 -11.05
N PRO A 309 -13.50 -0.51 -11.46
CA PRO A 309 -14.75 0.17 -11.63
C PRO A 309 -15.53 -0.78 -12.52
N THR A 310 -16.62 -1.34 -11.97
CA THR A 310 -17.62 -1.98 -12.82
C THR A 310 -17.84 -0.92 -13.84
N THR A 311 -17.43 -1.21 -15.08
CA THR A 311 -17.29 -0.22 -16.12
C THR A 311 -18.71 0.20 -16.41
N ARG A 312 -19.19 1.15 -15.61
CA ARG A 312 -20.50 1.73 -15.75
C ARG A 312 -20.33 2.51 -17.02
N ARG A 313 -20.98 1.97 -18.03
CA ARG A 313 -20.76 2.20 -19.45
C ARG A 313 -21.35 3.55 -19.86
N ASP A 314 -21.15 4.59 -19.04
CA ASP A 314 -22.01 5.78 -19.04
C ASP A 314 -21.23 7.09 -19.25
N VAL A 315 -19.96 7.05 -19.70
CA VAL A 315 -19.20 8.30 -20.01
C VAL A 315 -18.68 8.34 -21.44
N ARG A 316 -18.84 7.25 -22.21
CA ARG A 316 -18.38 7.23 -23.62
C ARG A 316 -19.39 7.89 -24.56
N GLU A 317 -20.67 7.92 -24.20
CA GLU A 317 -21.73 8.48 -25.05
C GLU A 317 -21.70 10.02 -25.06
N ASP A 318 -21.30 10.67 -23.96
CA ASP A 318 -21.24 12.14 -23.91
C ASP A 318 -20.02 12.71 -24.66
N ALA A 319 -18.91 11.99 -24.71
CA ALA A 319 -17.72 12.42 -25.47
C ALA A 319 -17.96 12.39 -26.99
N GLU A 320 -18.76 11.44 -27.48
CA GLU A 320 -19.16 11.35 -28.88
C GLU A 320 -20.22 12.41 -29.23
N THR A 321 -21.11 12.73 -28.28
CA THR A 321 -22.15 13.76 -28.46
C THR A 321 -21.57 15.19 -28.41
N LEU A 322 -20.61 15.46 -27.53
CA LEU A 322 -19.89 16.74 -27.47
C LEU A 322 -18.97 16.95 -28.70
N ARG A 323 -18.35 15.86 -29.20
CA ARG A 323 -17.53 15.89 -30.42
C ARG A 323 -18.38 16.06 -31.69
N ALA A 324 -19.65 15.64 -31.68
CA ALA A 324 -20.61 15.91 -32.75
C ALA A 324 -21.10 17.38 -32.76
N LEU A 325 -21.19 18.03 -31.60
CA LEU A 325 -21.50 19.46 -31.48
C LEU A 325 -20.33 20.38 -31.89
N GLU A 326 -19.08 19.91 -31.81
CA GLU A 326 -17.88 20.62 -32.28
C GLU A 326 -17.65 20.60 -33.80
N GLY A 327 -18.50 19.91 -34.58
CA GLY A 327 -18.47 19.98 -36.04
C GLY A 327 -17.24 19.37 -36.73
N ARG A 328 -16.48 18.49 -36.05
CA ARG A 328 -15.39 17.74 -36.67
C ARG A 328 -15.93 16.47 -37.34
N SER A 329 -16.01 16.50 -38.67
CA SER A 329 -16.36 15.34 -39.49
C SER A 329 -15.32 14.23 -39.36
N GLU A 330 -15.79 12.99 -39.22
CA GLU A 330 -14.99 11.77 -39.23
C GLU A 330 -14.37 11.55 -40.61
N GLU A 331 -13.06 11.66 -40.72
CA GLU A 331 -12.31 11.07 -41.83
C GLU A 331 -11.15 10.26 -41.21
N GLY A 332 -11.28 8.93 -41.22
CA GLY A 332 -10.21 8.02 -40.83
C GLY A 332 -10.55 6.92 -39.82
N SER A 333 -11.69 6.25 -39.96
CA SER A 333 -11.91 4.96 -39.29
C SER A 333 -11.17 3.84 -40.04
N VAL A 334 -9.96 3.48 -39.60
CA VAL A 334 -9.31 2.22 -40.00
C VAL A 334 -8.70 1.52 -38.77
N MET A 335 -9.35 0.41 -38.42
CA MET A 335 -8.79 -0.86 -37.94
C MET A 335 -7.84 -0.87 -36.73
N ARG A 336 -8.38 -1.31 -35.60
CA ARG A 336 -7.66 -1.69 -34.39
C ARG A 336 -7.25 -3.17 -34.50
N VAL A 337 -5.94 -3.45 -34.54
CA VAL A 337 -5.37 -4.79 -34.33
C VAL A 337 -4.36 -4.72 -33.18
N ASN A 338 -4.47 -5.70 -32.27
CA ASN A 338 -3.62 -5.92 -31.10
C ASN A 338 -2.16 -6.24 -31.46
N SER A 339 -1.21 -5.76 -30.63
CA SER A 339 -0.02 -6.49 -30.10
C SER A 339 0.91 -5.49 -29.38
N GLU A 340 1.36 -5.71 -28.13
CA GLU A 340 2.46 -6.59 -27.68
C GLU A 340 3.81 -6.40 -28.43
N SER A 341 4.72 -5.69 -27.76
CA SER A 341 6.17 -5.94 -27.59
C SER A 341 7.13 -6.20 -28.78
N ARG A 342 8.06 -5.21 -28.98
CA ARG A 342 9.47 -5.27 -29.51
C ARG A 342 9.73 -5.53 -31.03
N PRO A 343 10.93 -5.21 -31.59
CA PRO A 343 11.69 -3.95 -31.62
C PRO A 343 12.13 -3.51 -33.07
N ALA A 344 12.71 -2.30 -33.13
CA ALA A 344 13.31 -1.54 -34.25
C ALA A 344 13.84 -2.25 -35.53
N THR A 345 13.43 -1.72 -36.69
CA THR A 345 14.28 -1.46 -37.88
C THR A 345 13.74 -0.27 -38.70
N LEU A 346 14.68 0.46 -39.31
CA LEU A 346 14.55 1.74 -40.05
C LEU A 346 13.40 1.85 -41.07
N SER A 347 12.76 3.01 -41.12
CA SER A 347 12.75 3.85 -42.34
C SER A 347 12.44 5.32 -42.00
N VAL A 348 13.23 6.21 -42.60
CA VAL A 348 13.19 7.67 -42.51
C VAL A 348 12.14 8.19 -43.49
N SER A 349 11.17 9.00 -43.01
CA SER A 349 10.47 10.01 -43.83
C SER A 349 9.58 10.91 -42.96
N ASP A 350 9.88 12.20 -43.00
CA ASP A 350 9.07 13.39 -42.72
C ASP A 350 8.46 13.61 -41.32
N ASP A 351 9.18 14.45 -40.58
CA ASP A 351 8.81 15.15 -39.35
C ASP A 351 7.64 16.14 -39.53
N GLU A 352 6.39 15.69 -39.41
CA GLU A 352 5.22 16.60 -39.29
C GLU A 352 4.13 16.06 -38.34
N ALA A 353 4.52 15.46 -37.20
CA ALA A 353 3.54 14.95 -36.21
C ALA A 353 3.89 15.16 -34.72
N SER A 354 4.94 15.90 -34.37
CA SER A 354 5.39 16.03 -32.97
C SER A 354 4.89 17.28 -32.21
N TRP A 355 4.09 18.17 -32.82
CA TRP A 355 3.72 19.45 -32.19
C TRP A 355 2.22 19.75 -32.09
N GLN A 356 1.37 18.73 -31.98
CA GLN A 356 -0.01 18.90 -31.52
C GLN A 356 -0.17 18.57 -30.03
N ARG A 357 0.62 19.23 -29.17
CA ARG A 357 0.13 19.55 -27.82
C ARG A 357 -0.43 20.96 -27.90
N PRO A 358 -1.73 21.20 -27.65
CA PRO A 358 -2.20 22.57 -27.51
C PRO A 358 -1.46 23.19 -26.32
N ARG A 359 -0.56 24.13 -26.58
CA ARG A 359 -0.07 25.04 -25.54
C ARG A 359 -1.31 25.78 -25.05
N GLN A 360 -1.68 25.51 -23.80
CA GLN A 360 -2.89 26.01 -23.16
C GLN A 360 -2.84 27.54 -23.18
N ALA A 361 -3.69 28.14 -24.00
CA ALA A 361 -3.94 29.57 -23.93
C ALA A 361 -4.87 29.78 -22.74
N PHE A 362 -4.39 30.52 -21.74
CA PHE A 362 -5.16 30.87 -20.56
C PHE A 362 -6.26 31.87 -20.96
N SER A 363 -7.53 31.47 -20.86
CA SER A 363 -8.65 32.41 -20.87
C SER A 363 -9.03 32.73 -19.43
N LEU A 364 -8.98 34.01 -19.07
CA LEU A 364 -9.33 34.50 -17.76
C LEU A 364 -10.86 34.65 -17.70
N ASP A 365 -11.56 33.59 -17.29
CA ASP A 365 -13.00 33.64 -17.11
C ASP A 365 -13.33 33.85 -15.63
N VAL A 366 -13.94 35.00 -15.32
CA VAL A 366 -14.31 35.40 -13.96
C VAL A 366 -15.76 35.02 -13.73
N GLU A 367 -16.01 33.79 -13.27
CA GLU A 367 -17.34 33.41 -12.80
C GLU A 367 -17.51 33.78 -11.33
N ALA A 368 -18.57 34.53 -11.02
CA ALA A 368 -19.01 34.75 -9.65
C ALA A 368 -19.55 33.42 -9.09
N THR A 369 -18.81 32.77 -8.20
CA THR A 369 -19.28 31.58 -7.49
C THR A 369 -20.42 31.95 -6.54
N VAL A 370 -21.66 31.91 -7.04
CA VAL A 370 -22.86 31.94 -6.21
C VAL A 370 -23.03 30.56 -5.59
N ASN A 371 -22.30 30.28 -4.51
CA ASN A 371 -22.65 29.22 -3.57
C ASN A 371 -22.53 29.77 -2.15
N MET A 372 -23.62 30.43 -1.72
CA MET A 372 -23.85 30.76 -0.33
C MET A 372 -24.18 29.50 0.47
N SER A 373 -23.25 29.04 1.28
CA SER A 373 -23.57 28.47 2.59
C SER A 373 -22.34 28.47 3.49
N GLY A 374 -22.26 29.48 4.36
CA GLY A 374 -21.35 29.46 5.52
C GLY A 374 -20.32 30.58 5.59
N GLY A 375 -20.81 31.80 5.83
CA GLY A 375 -20.17 32.95 6.49
C GLY A 375 -18.63 33.07 6.51
N SER A 376 -18.12 34.02 5.71
CA SER A 376 -17.43 35.25 6.18
C SER A 376 -16.80 35.94 4.96
N ASP A 377 -17.17 37.20 4.74
CA ASP A 377 -16.53 38.22 3.90
C ASP A 377 -15.78 37.78 2.63
N GLY A 378 -16.49 37.83 1.49
CA GLY A 378 -16.06 38.58 0.30
C GLY A 378 -14.67 38.33 -0.29
N GLN A 379 -14.06 37.17 -0.08
CA GLN A 379 -12.77 36.85 -0.70
C GLN A 379 -13.00 36.34 -2.12
N TRP A 380 -12.90 37.25 -3.09
CA TRP A 380 -12.87 36.93 -4.51
C TRP A 380 -11.62 36.13 -4.82
N VAL A 381 -11.73 34.81 -4.93
CA VAL A 381 -10.64 33.95 -5.37
C VAL A 381 -10.76 33.77 -6.88
N ALA A 382 -9.96 34.52 -7.63
CA ALA A 382 -9.74 34.27 -9.05
C ALA A 382 -8.88 33.00 -9.17
N GLU A 383 -9.53 31.83 -9.15
CA GLU A 383 -8.85 30.58 -9.46
C GLU A 383 -8.61 30.55 -10.97
N LEU A 384 -7.33 30.60 -11.37
CA LEU A 384 -6.90 30.48 -12.77
C LEU A 384 -7.27 29.10 -13.30
N ARG A 385 -8.41 28.99 -13.99
CA ARG A 385 -8.83 27.74 -14.64
C ARG A 385 -8.29 27.66 -16.05
N ASN A 386 -7.79 26.49 -16.38
CA ASN A 386 -7.48 26.15 -17.76
C ASN A 386 -8.81 25.90 -18.48
N ALA A 387 -9.07 26.58 -19.61
CA ALA A 387 -10.31 26.48 -20.37
C ALA A 387 -10.67 25.05 -20.85
N ASN A 388 -9.69 24.15 -20.79
CA ASN A 388 -9.83 22.74 -21.17
C ASN A 388 -10.03 21.79 -19.97
N GLU A 389 -10.15 22.28 -18.73
CA GLU A 389 -10.47 21.40 -17.61
C GLU A 389 -11.95 21.00 -17.65
N PRO A 390 -12.28 19.69 -17.64
CA PRO A 390 -13.66 19.24 -17.61
C PRO A 390 -14.32 19.78 -16.35
N THR A 391 -15.38 20.56 -16.56
CA THR A 391 -16.28 21.05 -15.53
C THR A 391 -16.84 19.82 -14.80
N GLU A 392 -16.85 19.85 -13.47
CA GLU A 392 -17.23 18.75 -12.56
C GLU A 392 -16.11 17.81 -12.08
N ARG A 393 -15.03 18.37 -11.51
CA ARG A 393 -14.43 17.69 -10.35
C ARG A 393 -15.35 17.89 -9.15
N ARG A 394 -16.39 17.03 -9.03
CA ARG A 394 -17.01 16.74 -7.72
C ARG A 394 -15.86 16.59 -6.73
N GLN A 395 -15.89 17.29 -5.59
CA GLN A 395 -14.90 17.16 -4.52
C GLN A 395 -14.69 15.66 -4.23
N LYS A 396 -13.67 15.08 -4.85
CA LYS A 396 -13.35 13.67 -4.72
C LYS A 396 -12.61 13.58 -3.40
N TYR A 397 -13.25 13.00 -2.39
CA TYR A 397 -12.62 12.75 -1.11
C TYR A 397 -11.27 12.06 -1.37
N ARG A 398 -10.16 12.72 -1.02
CA ARG A 398 -8.82 12.15 -1.15
C ARG A 398 -8.72 11.02 -0.13
N ILE A 399 -8.73 9.78 -0.61
CA ILE A 399 -8.45 8.63 0.24
C ILE A 399 -6.96 8.69 0.55
N THR A 400 -6.65 8.95 1.80
CA THR A 400 -5.29 8.90 2.30
C THR A 400 -5.01 7.55 2.93
N GLY A 401 -3.73 7.16 3.00
CA GLY A 401 -3.31 5.96 3.71
C GLY A 401 -3.88 5.93 5.14
N MET A 402 -3.90 7.06 5.84
CA MET A 402 -4.45 7.16 7.19
C MET A 402 -5.95 6.82 7.29
N THR A 403 -6.75 7.18 6.27
CA THR A 403 -8.20 6.91 6.26
C THR A 403 -8.55 5.45 5.96
N ILE A 404 -7.71 4.72 5.24
CA ILE A 404 -7.96 3.32 4.86
C ILE A 404 -7.46 2.33 5.93
N LEU A 405 -6.49 2.73 6.76
CA LEU A 405 -5.85 1.90 7.78
C LEU A 405 -6.82 1.20 8.74
N PRO A 406 -7.80 1.88 9.36
CA PRO A 406 -8.81 1.23 10.19
C PRO A 406 -9.51 0.07 9.49
N VAL A 407 -9.87 0.24 8.22
CA VAL A 407 -10.63 -0.76 7.47
C VAL A 407 -9.75 -1.96 7.13
N VAL A 408 -8.51 -1.72 6.70
CA VAL A 408 -7.52 -2.78 6.43
C VAL A 408 -7.25 -3.59 7.70
N LEU A 409 -7.04 -2.92 8.83
CA LEU A 409 -6.78 -3.57 10.10
C LEU A 409 -7.97 -4.40 10.58
N ALA A 410 -9.20 -3.88 10.45
CA ALA A 410 -10.42 -4.63 10.73
C ALA A 410 -10.55 -5.86 9.83
N ALA A 411 -10.27 -5.73 8.54
CA ALA A 411 -10.37 -6.81 7.58
C ALA A 411 -9.40 -7.94 7.90
N GLU A 412 -8.14 -7.61 8.23
CA GLU A 412 -7.14 -8.60 8.65
C GLU A 412 -7.57 -9.32 9.92
N ALA A 413 -8.00 -8.57 10.94
CA ALA A 413 -8.32 -9.17 12.22
C ALA A 413 -9.60 -10.04 12.16
N LEU A 414 -10.62 -9.60 11.41
CA LEU A 414 -11.82 -10.40 11.16
C LEU A 414 -11.53 -11.61 10.28
N ARG A 415 -10.69 -11.46 9.25
CA ARG A 415 -10.22 -12.58 8.43
C ARG A 415 -9.59 -13.64 9.32
N ASP A 416 -8.70 -13.26 10.24
CA ASP A 416 -7.99 -14.21 11.09
C ASP A 416 -8.94 -14.97 12.04
N VAL A 417 -10.00 -14.32 12.53
CA VAL A 417 -11.08 -15.00 13.27
C VAL A 417 -11.79 -16.01 12.37
N VAL A 418 -12.23 -15.60 11.18
CA VAL A 418 -12.99 -16.46 10.25
C VAL A 418 -12.14 -17.65 9.78
N VAL A 419 -10.88 -17.40 9.40
CA VAL A 419 -9.89 -18.43 9.06
C VAL A 419 -9.75 -19.42 10.21
N GLY A 420 -9.60 -18.94 11.45
CA GLY A 420 -9.53 -19.78 12.65
C GLY A 420 -10.74 -20.71 12.79
N ILE A 421 -11.96 -20.19 12.60
CA ILE A 421 -13.20 -20.99 12.66
C ILE A 421 -13.16 -22.11 11.62
N PHE A 422 -12.87 -21.80 10.36
CA PHE A 422 -12.80 -22.81 9.29
C PHE A 422 -11.70 -23.85 9.51
N LEU A 423 -10.57 -23.41 10.05
CA LEU A 423 -9.40 -24.25 10.24
C LEU A 423 -9.36 -24.97 11.59
N THR A 424 -10.32 -24.73 12.49
CA THR A 424 -10.36 -25.36 13.82
C THR A 424 -10.16 -26.89 13.79
N PRO A 425 -10.77 -27.66 12.85
CA PRO A 425 -10.56 -29.11 12.77
C PRO A 425 -9.11 -29.50 12.47
N ILE A 426 -8.47 -28.78 11.55
CA ILE A 426 -7.07 -29.02 11.16
C ILE A 426 -6.15 -28.58 12.29
N GLU A 427 -6.47 -27.46 12.96
CA GLU A 427 -5.71 -26.97 14.11
C GLU A 427 -5.72 -28.01 15.24
N ALA A 428 -6.89 -28.56 15.54
CA ALA A 428 -7.07 -29.60 16.54
C ALA A 428 -6.23 -30.83 16.21
N ALA A 429 -6.25 -31.28 14.95
CA ALA A 429 -5.45 -32.43 14.52
C ALA A 429 -3.95 -32.16 14.69
N THR A 430 -3.46 -31.01 14.22
CA THR A 430 -2.04 -30.63 14.33
C THR A 430 -1.58 -30.56 15.79
N ILE A 431 -2.34 -29.89 16.66
CA ILE A 431 -2.00 -29.76 18.08
C ILE A 431 -2.00 -31.12 18.78
N ARG A 432 -2.95 -31.99 18.45
CA ARG A 432 -3.00 -33.36 19.00
C ARG A 432 -1.83 -34.19 18.52
N VAL A 433 -1.42 -34.11 17.26
CA VAL A 433 -0.22 -34.81 16.75
C VAL A 433 1.03 -34.32 17.48
N ILE A 434 1.22 -33.00 17.60
CA ILE A 434 2.36 -32.41 18.31
C ILE A 434 2.36 -32.82 19.79
N GLY A 435 1.21 -32.70 20.47
CA GLY A 435 1.07 -33.03 21.89
C GLY A 435 1.28 -34.52 22.18
N LEU A 436 0.73 -35.41 21.35
CA LEU A 436 0.93 -36.85 21.46
C LEU A 436 2.39 -37.24 21.20
N ALA A 437 3.03 -36.66 20.18
CA ALA A 437 4.43 -36.92 19.89
C ALA A 437 5.34 -36.47 21.06
N TYR A 438 5.09 -35.27 21.60
CA TYR A 438 5.84 -34.77 22.74
C TYR A 438 5.64 -35.63 24.00
N ARG A 439 4.40 -35.98 24.34
CA ARG A 439 4.12 -36.81 25.52
C ARG A 439 4.68 -38.23 25.42
N ARG A 440 4.57 -38.85 24.25
CA ARG A 440 5.21 -40.16 24.00
C ARG A 440 6.72 -40.07 24.15
N GLY A 441 7.35 -39.03 23.61
CA GLY A 441 8.79 -38.79 23.74
C GLY A 441 9.22 -38.50 25.18
N ALA A 442 8.34 -37.94 26.01
CA ALA A 442 8.56 -37.69 27.44
C ALA A 442 8.15 -38.86 28.36
N GLY A 443 7.59 -39.95 27.81
CA GLY A 443 7.09 -41.09 28.59
C GLY A 443 5.85 -40.78 29.45
N LEU A 444 5.08 -39.76 29.10
CA LEU A 444 3.85 -39.35 29.80
C LEU A 444 2.62 -40.07 29.25
N ASP A 445 1.60 -40.24 30.09
CA ASP A 445 0.31 -40.82 29.68
C ASP A 445 -0.37 -39.97 28.59
N THR A 446 -1.10 -40.63 27.69
CA THR A 446 -1.78 -40.03 26.53
C THR A 446 -3.29 -40.28 26.53
N ALA A 447 -3.84 -40.92 27.57
CA ALA A 447 -5.26 -41.28 27.63
C ALA A 447 -6.24 -40.09 27.66
N ASP A 448 -5.76 -38.91 28.07
CA ASP A 448 -6.51 -37.63 28.13
C ASP A 448 -6.55 -36.87 26.80
N ILE A 449 -5.73 -37.25 25.81
CA ILE A 449 -5.69 -36.63 24.49
C ILE A 449 -6.48 -37.49 23.51
N PRO A 450 -7.55 -36.97 22.87
CA PRO A 450 -8.30 -37.70 21.86
C PRO A 450 -7.41 -37.98 20.63
N GLY A 451 -7.83 -38.95 19.80
CA GLY A 451 -7.11 -39.27 18.58
C GLY A 451 -6.91 -38.05 17.67
N PRO A 452 -5.79 -37.97 16.91
CA PRO A 452 -5.50 -36.83 16.03
C PRO A 452 -6.66 -36.41 15.14
N TRP A 453 -7.34 -37.40 14.55
CA TRP A 453 -8.44 -37.20 13.60
C TRP A 453 -9.83 -37.41 14.21
N ASP A 454 -9.94 -37.52 15.53
CA ASP A 454 -11.23 -37.70 16.20
C ASP A 454 -12.00 -36.38 16.31
N LEU A 455 -12.69 -36.02 15.22
CA LEU A 455 -13.51 -34.81 15.15
C LEU A 455 -14.78 -34.89 16.01
N ARG A 456 -15.21 -36.09 16.43
CA ARG A 456 -16.41 -36.25 17.27
C ARG A 456 -16.20 -35.61 18.65
N SER A 457 -14.96 -35.60 19.13
CA SER A 457 -14.57 -34.92 20.36
C SER A 457 -14.78 -33.39 20.33
N LEU A 458 -14.96 -32.77 19.15
CA LEU A 458 -15.20 -31.33 19.04
C LEU A 458 -16.65 -30.95 19.33
N VAL A 459 -17.61 -31.85 19.11
CA VAL A 459 -19.04 -31.59 19.31
C VAL A 459 -19.37 -31.11 20.74
N PRO A 460 -18.92 -31.77 21.83
CA PRO A 460 -19.21 -31.28 23.18
C PRO A 460 -18.51 -29.95 23.50
N ILE A 461 -17.40 -29.63 22.84
CA ILE A 461 -16.61 -28.41 23.08
C ILE A 461 -17.09 -27.25 22.18
N ALA A 462 -17.96 -27.50 21.20
CA ALA A 462 -18.37 -26.50 20.20
C ALA A 462 -18.93 -25.22 20.82
N GLY A 463 -19.73 -25.33 21.89
CA GLY A 463 -20.25 -24.17 22.61
C GLY A 463 -19.15 -23.34 23.29
N SER A 464 -18.17 -24.01 23.90
CA SER A 464 -17.01 -23.34 24.50
C SER A 464 -16.08 -22.74 23.46
N LEU A 465 -15.90 -23.39 22.30
CA LEU A 465 -15.16 -22.85 21.16
C LEU A 465 -15.83 -21.59 20.62
N PHE A 466 -17.16 -21.58 20.46
CA PHE A 466 -17.89 -20.38 20.08
C PHE A 466 -17.66 -19.24 21.09
N GLY A 467 -17.66 -19.55 22.39
CA GLY A 467 -17.29 -18.60 23.45
C GLY A 467 -15.88 -18.02 23.28
N THR A 468 -14.89 -18.86 22.93
CA THR A 468 -13.52 -18.38 22.67
C THR A 468 -13.44 -17.45 21.46
N TYR A 469 -14.16 -17.76 20.37
CA TYR A 469 -14.21 -16.90 19.19
C TYR A 469 -14.95 -15.60 19.45
N ALA A 470 -16.05 -15.62 20.19
CA ALA A 470 -16.76 -14.42 20.61
C ALA A 470 -15.85 -13.52 21.45
N LEU A 471 -15.10 -14.10 22.40
CA LEU A 471 -14.11 -13.39 23.18
C LEU A 471 -13.00 -12.79 22.30
N GLN A 472 -12.51 -13.55 21.32
CA GLN A 472 -11.52 -13.07 20.35
C GLN A 472 -12.05 -11.87 19.54
N VAL A 473 -13.30 -11.91 19.06
CA VAL A 473 -13.94 -10.79 18.35
C VAL A 473 -14.05 -9.56 19.24
N ILE A 474 -14.41 -9.72 20.52
CA ILE A 474 -14.46 -8.61 21.48
C ILE A 474 -13.08 -7.98 21.68
N TYR A 475 -12.04 -8.79 21.86
CA TYR A 475 -10.66 -8.29 21.99
C TYR A 475 -10.19 -7.58 20.73
N VAL A 476 -10.37 -8.21 19.56
CA VAL A 476 -10.03 -7.63 18.25
C VAL A 476 -10.75 -6.31 18.05
N GLY A 477 -12.07 -6.26 18.31
CA GLY A 477 -12.87 -5.05 18.18
C GLY A 477 -12.42 -3.95 19.14
N SER A 478 -12.01 -4.31 20.36
CA SER A 478 -11.50 -3.35 21.35
C SER A 478 -10.15 -2.77 20.93
N VAL A 479 -9.21 -3.60 20.48
CA VAL A 479 -7.89 -3.15 20.00
C VAL A 479 -8.05 -2.33 18.73
N TRP A 480 -8.91 -2.75 17.82
CA TRP A 480 -9.24 -2.00 16.61
C TRP A 480 -9.81 -0.62 16.97
N ALA A 481 -10.81 -0.52 17.84
CA ALA A 481 -11.40 0.75 18.24
C ALA A 481 -10.40 1.69 18.94
N ALA A 482 -9.50 1.14 19.76
CA ALA A 482 -8.42 1.92 20.38
C ALA A 482 -7.42 2.42 19.31
N TYR A 483 -7.10 1.58 18.32
CA TYR A 483 -6.24 1.96 17.21
C TYR A 483 -6.88 3.03 16.33
N THR A 484 -8.17 2.89 15.96
CA THR A 484 -8.87 3.90 15.14
C THR A 484 -8.90 5.24 15.84
N PHE A 485 -9.24 5.26 17.13
CA PHE A 485 -9.22 6.47 17.95
C PHE A 485 -7.82 7.10 17.99
N PHE A 486 -6.78 6.28 18.12
CA PHE A 486 -5.40 6.76 18.10
C PHE A 486 -4.99 7.36 16.75
N VAL A 487 -5.35 6.73 15.63
CA VAL A 487 -5.08 7.25 14.28
C VAL A 487 -5.82 8.57 14.05
N GLU A 488 -7.10 8.64 14.41
CA GLU A 488 -7.90 9.88 14.32
C GLU A 488 -7.31 11.00 15.18
N TRP A 489 -6.85 10.67 16.38
CA TRP A 489 -6.19 11.63 17.27
C TRP A 489 -4.89 12.16 16.68
N LEU A 490 -4.05 11.29 16.10
CA LEU A 490 -2.81 11.70 15.42
C LEU A 490 -3.11 12.59 14.21
N TRP A 491 -4.11 12.23 13.40
CA TRP A 491 -4.53 13.00 12.25
C TRP A 491 -5.02 14.39 12.66
N PHE A 492 -5.88 14.48 13.67
CA PHE A 492 -6.36 15.75 14.21
C PHE A 492 -5.21 16.63 14.73
N LYS A 493 -4.23 16.01 15.39
CA LYS A 493 -3.05 16.72 15.88
C LYS A 493 -2.17 17.25 14.75
N SER A 494 -1.96 16.47 13.68
CA SER A 494 -1.21 16.95 12.51
C SER A 494 -1.92 18.09 11.78
N GLU A 495 -3.25 18.02 11.67
CA GLU A 495 -4.05 19.05 11.03
C GLU A 495 -4.00 20.37 11.82
N GLN A 496 -4.04 20.31 13.14
CA GLN A 496 -3.86 21.50 13.99
C GLN A 496 -2.48 22.14 13.83
N ALA A 497 -1.43 21.32 13.69
CA ALA A 497 -0.08 21.81 13.47
C ALA A 497 0.04 22.53 12.12
N ARG A 498 -0.51 21.95 11.03
CA ARG A 498 -0.55 22.58 9.69
C ARG A 498 -1.26 23.93 9.74
N ARG A 499 -2.46 23.98 10.33
CA ARG A 499 -3.23 25.24 10.48
C ARG A 499 -2.49 26.32 11.28
N SER A 500 -1.67 25.92 12.24
CA SER A 500 -0.87 26.86 13.04
C SER A 500 0.31 27.40 12.23
N GLN A 501 0.92 26.56 11.39
CA GLN A 501 2.00 26.95 10.49
C GLN A 501 1.49 27.88 9.37
N ASP A 502 0.34 27.58 8.77
CA ASP A 502 -0.27 28.43 7.74
C ASP A 502 -0.60 29.83 8.27
N LYS A 503 -1.11 29.91 9.51
CA LYS A 503 -1.34 31.19 10.20
C LYS A 503 -0.05 31.95 10.45
N PHE A 504 1.05 31.26 10.76
CA PHE A 504 2.35 31.89 10.97
C PHE A 504 2.92 32.43 9.65
N SER A 505 2.91 31.64 8.59
CA SER A 505 3.36 32.05 7.25
C SER A 505 2.51 33.19 6.67
N ALA A 506 1.19 33.20 6.93
CA ALA A 506 0.33 34.32 6.54
C ALA A 506 0.65 35.63 7.28
N HIS A 507 1.15 35.54 8.52
CA HIS A 507 1.58 36.71 9.29
C HIS A 507 3.00 37.19 8.96
N GLU A 508 3.86 36.34 8.41
CA GLU A 508 5.25 36.68 8.04
C GLU A 508 5.35 37.40 6.67
N HIS A 509 4.26 37.40 5.89
CA HIS A 509 4.10 38.25 4.70
C HIS A 509 3.03 39.35 4.89
N PRO A 510 3.20 40.30 5.83
CA PRO A 510 2.32 41.47 5.87
C PRO A 510 2.71 42.38 4.70
N ASN A 511 1.94 42.28 3.61
CA ASN A 511 1.62 43.35 2.67
C ASN A 511 2.73 44.40 2.43
N ASN A 512 3.81 44.03 1.74
CA ASN A 512 4.79 44.99 1.20
C ASN A 512 4.19 45.94 0.11
N ASN A 513 2.88 45.91 -0.12
CA ASN A 513 2.19 46.71 -1.13
C ASN A 513 1.65 48.06 -0.62
N GLU A 514 1.74 48.40 0.66
CA GLU A 514 1.22 49.69 1.16
C GLU A 514 2.22 50.88 1.10
N MET A 515 3.45 50.69 0.60
CA MET A 515 4.48 51.75 0.66
C MET A 515 4.64 52.60 -0.62
N SER A 516 3.79 52.44 -1.64
CA SER A 516 3.99 53.08 -2.97
C SER A 516 2.95 54.14 -3.37
N GLU A 517 1.99 54.50 -2.52
CA GLU A 517 0.88 55.42 -2.90
C GLU A 517 0.90 56.80 -2.20
N SER A 518 2.08 57.30 -1.80
CA SER A 518 2.24 58.71 -1.40
C SER A 518 3.26 59.44 -2.28
N GLY A 519 2.86 59.68 -3.53
CA GLY A 519 3.59 60.50 -4.48
C GLY A 519 2.63 61.21 -5.44
N GLN A 520 1.92 62.22 -4.93
CA GLN A 520 1.13 63.17 -5.73
C GLN A 520 1.86 64.53 -5.81
N PRO A 521 1.51 65.37 -6.79
CA PRO A 521 2.38 65.81 -7.90
C PRO A 521 3.35 66.96 -7.64
#